data_AF-A0A7S1GUY1-F1
#
_entry.id   AF-A0A7S1GUY1-F1
#
_cell.length_a   1.000
_cell.length_b   1.000
_cell.length_c   1.000
_cell.angle_alpha   90.00
_cell.angle_beta   90.00
_cell.angle_gamma   90.00
#
_symmetry.space_group_name_H-M   'P 1'
#
loop_
_entity.id
_entity.type
_entity.pdbx_description
1 polymer ?
#
loop_
_entity_poly.entity_id
_entity_poly.type
_entity_poly.pdbx_seq_one_letter_code
_entity_poly.pdbx_strand_id
1 'polypeptide(L)'
;MVELSQTKSGEFVLERFASEPFEKGWIADGQIEKFDEVADAVRRVVARSGAKTRDAALAMPQSAVITKRIMLPAGLREEELELQVEAEANQYIPFSLDEVSLDFCVIGPSPTSVGDVEVLIA
;
A
#
# COMPACT_ATOMS: atom_id res chain seq x y z
N MET A 1 11.43 -2.63 -11.84
CA MET A 1 11.87 -1.37 -11.22
C MET A 1 11.70 -0.25 -12.23
N VAL A 2 11.07 0.84 -11.80
CA VAL A 2 10.82 2.05 -12.59
C VAL A 2 11.23 3.24 -11.74
N GLU A 3 11.95 4.20 -12.30
CA GLU A 3 12.25 5.47 -11.67
C GLU A 3 11.73 6.60 -12.56
N LEU A 4 10.96 7.50 -11.95
CA LEU A 4 10.33 8.63 -12.63
C LEU A 4 10.85 9.94 -12.02
N SER A 5 11.01 10.95 -12.88
CA SER A 5 11.17 12.35 -12.47
C SER A 5 10.01 13.19 -13.02
N GLN A 6 9.89 14.44 -12.57
CA GLN A 6 8.97 15.42 -13.14
C GLN A 6 9.73 16.61 -13.69
N THR A 7 9.35 17.07 -14.88
CA THR A 7 9.84 18.32 -15.45
C THR A 7 9.27 19.53 -14.69
N LYS A 8 9.80 20.73 -14.96
CA LYS A 8 9.23 21.98 -14.44
C LYS A 8 7.79 22.23 -14.92
N SER A 9 7.39 21.64 -16.04
CA SER A 9 6.01 21.68 -16.57
C SER A 9 5.08 20.64 -15.93
N GLY A 10 5.59 19.75 -15.07
CA GLY A 10 4.82 18.70 -14.41
C GLY A 10 4.68 17.40 -15.22
N GLU A 11 5.38 17.29 -16.35
CA GLU A 11 5.37 16.07 -17.17
C GLU A 11 6.26 15.00 -16.54
N PHE A 12 5.79 13.75 -16.52
CA PHE A 12 6.58 12.63 -16.03
C PHE A 12 7.61 12.18 -17.05
N VAL A 13 8.83 11.94 -16.59
CA VAL A 13 9.93 11.41 -17.39
C VAL A 13 10.39 10.08 -16.81
N LEU A 14 10.52 9.07 -17.68
CA LEU A 14 11.10 7.79 -17.31
C LEU A 14 12.62 7.89 -17.30
N GLU A 15 13.21 7.91 -16.12
CA GLU A 15 14.66 7.99 -15.93
C GLU A 15 15.31 6.61 -16.08
N ARG A 16 14.71 5.59 -15.45
CA ARG A 16 15.27 4.22 -15.42
C ARG A 16 14.18 3.17 -15.47
N PHE A 17 14.47 2.09 -16.19
CA PHE A 17 13.65 0.90 -16.25
C PHE A 17 14.53 -0.35 -16.22
N ALA A 18 14.14 -1.33 -15.40
CA ALA A 18 14.77 -2.65 -15.37
C ALA A 18 13.78 -3.71 -14.86
N SER A 19 13.83 -4.92 -15.41
CA SER A 19 12.96 -6.06 -15.05
C SER A 19 13.76 -7.35 -14.83
N GLU A 20 13.72 -7.92 -13.64
CA GLU A 20 14.29 -9.26 -13.39
C GLU A 20 13.11 -10.23 -13.28
N PRO A 21 13.10 -11.34 -14.04
CA PRO A 21 12.08 -12.36 -13.88
C PRO A 21 12.30 -13.11 -12.56
N PHE A 22 11.21 -13.59 -11.97
CA PHE A 22 11.26 -14.57 -10.89
C PHE A 22 10.91 -15.94 -11.44
N GLU A 23 11.56 -16.97 -10.90
CA GLU A 23 11.24 -18.35 -11.24
C GLU A 23 9.93 -18.81 -10.59
N LYS A 24 9.33 -19.85 -11.15
CA LYS A 24 8.10 -20.43 -10.62
C LYS A 24 8.31 -20.91 -9.18
N GLY A 25 7.40 -20.54 -8.29
CA GLY A 25 7.42 -20.94 -6.89
C GLY A 25 8.32 -20.08 -5.99
N TRP A 26 8.92 -19.01 -6.52
CA TRP A 26 9.58 -18.02 -5.66
C TRP A 26 8.58 -17.17 -4.89
N ILE A 27 7.46 -16.85 -5.55
CA ILE A 27 6.29 -16.22 -4.95
C ILE A 27 5.11 -17.15 -5.20
N ALA A 28 4.39 -17.51 -4.13
CA ALA A 28 3.18 -18.33 -4.17
C ALA A 28 2.11 -17.68 -3.31
N ASP A 29 0.89 -17.54 -3.84
CA ASP A 29 -0.26 -16.96 -3.12
C ASP A 29 0.00 -15.59 -2.46
N GLY A 30 0.91 -14.80 -3.04
CA GLY A 30 1.32 -13.48 -2.53
C GLY A 30 2.40 -13.54 -1.44
N GLN A 31 2.85 -14.72 -1.06
CA GLN A 31 3.94 -14.93 -0.09
C GLN A 31 5.27 -15.18 -0.80
N ILE A 32 6.36 -14.76 -0.14
CA ILE A 32 7.72 -14.99 -0.61
C ILE A 32 8.20 -16.33 -0.05
N GLU A 33 8.21 -17.35 -0.89
CA GLU A 33 8.63 -18.72 -0.54
C GLU A 33 10.16 -18.90 -0.59
N LYS A 34 10.81 -18.13 -1.46
CA LYS A 34 12.25 -18.20 -1.75
C LYS A 34 12.90 -16.85 -1.49
N PHE A 35 13.03 -16.51 -0.21
CA PHE A 35 13.46 -15.19 0.24
C PHE A 35 14.82 -14.78 -0.34
N ASP A 36 15.82 -15.64 -0.24
CA ASP A 36 17.18 -15.32 -0.68
C ASP A 36 17.24 -15.10 -2.20
N GLU A 37 16.53 -15.92 -2.96
CA GLU A 37 16.46 -15.84 -4.41
C GLU A 37 15.73 -14.58 -4.90
N VAL A 38 14.62 -14.22 -4.24
CA VAL A 38 13.89 -12.96 -4.50
C VAL A 38 14.75 -11.77 -4.13
N ALA A 39 15.41 -11.79 -2.97
CA ALA A 39 16.30 -10.72 -2.53
C ALA A 39 17.46 -10.52 -3.52
N ASP A 40 18.07 -11.60 -4.02
CA ASP A 40 19.12 -11.53 -5.03
C ASP A 40 18.62 -10.99 -6.37
N ALA A 41 17.42 -11.38 -6.80
CA ALA A 41 16.81 -10.81 -8.00
C ALA A 41 16.50 -9.31 -7.85
N VAL A 42 16.06 -8.86 -6.68
CA VAL A 42 15.90 -7.43 -6.37
C VAL A 42 17.26 -6.72 -6.38
N ARG A 43 18.32 -7.30 -5.81
CA ARG A 43 19.68 -6.72 -5.88
C ARG A 43 20.14 -6.58 -7.34
N ARG A 44 19.91 -7.59 -8.18
CA ARG A 44 20.24 -7.54 -9.62
C ARG A 44 19.45 -6.46 -10.36
N VAL A 45 18.14 -6.33 -10.12
CA VAL A 45 17.32 -5.32 -10.81
C VAL A 45 17.74 -3.89 -10.45
N VAL A 46 18.11 -3.66 -9.18
CA VAL A 46 18.60 -2.36 -8.69
C VAL A 46 19.99 -2.06 -9.25
N ALA A 47 20.89 -3.03 -9.28
CA ALA A 47 22.22 -2.84 -9.85
C ALA A 47 22.14 -2.54 -11.36
N ARG A 48 21.31 -3.29 -12.10
CA ARG A 48 21.17 -3.13 -13.55
C ARG A 48 20.43 -1.86 -13.95
N SER A 49 19.49 -1.39 -13.14
CA SER A 49 18.82 -0.11 -13.43
C SER A 49 19.78 1.08 -13.33
N GLY A 50 20.79 0.99 -12.45
CA GLY A 50 21.68 2.11 -12.15
C GLY A 50 21.05 3.18 -11.28
N ALA A 51 19.94 2.88 -10.59
CA ALA A 51 19.32 3.80 -9.64
C ALA A 51 20.25 4.08 -8.46
N LYS A 52 20.27 5.34 -8.02
CA LYS A 52 21.06 5.80 -6.87
C LYS A 52 20.23 6.06 -5.63
N THR A 53 18.91 6.15 -5.78
CA THR A 53 17.98 6.27 -4.66
C THR A 53 18.07 5.07 -3.72
N ARG A 54 17.84 5.31 -2.44
CA ARG A 54 17.70 4.26 -1.41
C ARG A 54 16.25 4.05 -0.99
N ASP A 55 15.37 4.94 -1.41
CA ASP A 55 13.94 4.86 -1.18
C ASP A 55 13.25 4.16 -2.35
N ALA A 56 12.29 3.30 -2.03
CA ALA A 56 11.48 2.57 -3.00
C ALA A 56 10.02 2.51 -2.53
N ALA A 57 9.09 2.66 -3.47
CA ALA A 57 7.69 2.36 -3.24
C ALA A 57 7.40 0.92 -3.68
N LEU A 58 6.77 0.13 -2.81
CA LEU A 58 6.34 -1.24 -3.06
C LEU A 58 4.83 -1.34 -2.85
N ALA A 59 4.23 -2.40 -3.39
CA ALA A 59 2.81 -2.69 -3.22
C ALA A 59 2.64 -4.09 -2.66
N MET A 60 1.61 -4.25 -1.82
CA MET A 60 1.19 -5.54 -1.30
C MET A 60 0.29 -6.25 -2.32
N PRO A 61 0.32 -7.59 -2.38
CA PRO A 61 -0.62 -8.33 -3.21
C PRO A 61 -2.03 -8.20 -2.63
N GLN A 62 -3.03 -8.17 -3.51
CA GLN A 62 -4.45 -8.06 -3.10
C GLN A 62 -4.89 -9.22 -2.18
N SER A 63 -4.27 -10.40 -2.29
CA SER A 63 -4.57 -11.54 -1.41
C SER A 63 -4.15 -11.33 0.05
N ALA A 64 -3.26 -10.37 0.32
CA ALA A 64 -2.75 -10.07 1.65
C ALA A 64 -3.34 -8.79 2.26
N VAL A 65 -4.32 -8.15 1.60
CA VAL A 65 -4.91 -6.88 2.03
C VAL A 65 -6.43 -7.02 2.09
N ILE A 66 -7.04 -6.54 3.17
CA ILE A 66 -8.49 -6.48 3.32
C ILE A 66 -8.90 -5.00 3.28
N THR A 67 -9.49 -4.59 2.16
CA THR A 67 -9.93 -3.21 2.00
C THR A 67 -11.43 -3.06 2.22
N LYS A 68 -11.84 -2.08 3.02
CA LYS A 68 -13.26 -1.78 3.28
C LYS A 68 -13.49 -0.28 3.33
N ARG A 69 -14.68 0.14 2.90
CA ARG A 69 -15.16 1.52 3.09
C ARG A 69 -16.11 1.57 4.27
N ILE A 70 -15.86 2.50 5.18
CA ILE A 70 -16.67 2.78 6.36
C ILE A 70 -17.11 4.25 6.35
N MET A 71 -18.16 4.56 7.10
CA MET A 71 -18.68 5.90 7.24
C MET A 71 -18.45 6.37 8.67
N LEU A 72 -17.77 7.51 8.83
CA LEU A 72 -17.50 8.11 10.13
C LEU A 72 -18.02 9.55 10.18
N PRO A 73 -18.41 10.08 11.35
CA PRO A 73 -18.80 11.47 11.49
C PRO A 73 -17.70 12.42 11.00
N ALA A 74 -18.09 13.47 10.28
CA ALA A 74 -17.16 14.52 9.88
C ALA A 74 -16.73 15.38 11.09
N GLY A 75 -15.56 16.01 10.99
CA GLY A 75 -15.07 16.96 11.99
C GLY A 75 -14.42 16.32 13.22
N LEU A 76 -14.19 15.01 13.21
CA LEU A 76 -13.35 14.32 14.19
C LEU A 76 -11.89 14.81 14.08
N ARG A 77 -11.21 14.90 15.21
CA ARG A 77 -9.75 15.07 15.25
C ARG A 77 -9.08 13.78 14.82
N GLU A 78 -7.82 13.86 14.41
CA GLU A 78 -7.03 12.70 13.94
C GLU A 78 -7.02 11.54 14.95
N GLU A 79 -6.73 11.83 16.22
CA GLU A 79 -6.76 10.86 17.33
C GLU A 79 -8.14 10.21 17.51
N GLU A 80 -9.22 10.97 17.31
CA GLU A 80 -10.59 10.48 17.46
C GLU A 80 -10.99 9.62 16.26
N LEU A 81 -10.47 9.97 15.07
CA LEU A 81 -10.69 9.23 13.85
C LEU A 81 -10.00 7.85 13.92
N GLU A 82 -8.75 7.79 14.40
CA GLU A 82 -8.02 6.54 14.62
C GLU A 82 -8.80 5.58 15.52
N LEU A 83 -9.27 6.05 16.68
CA LEU A 83 -10.06 5.24 17.61
C LEU A 83 -11.35 4.69 16.99
N GLN A 84 -12.04 5.51 16.18
CA GLN A 84 -13.25 5.08 15.49
C GLN A 84 -12.96 4.08 14.37
N VAL A 85 -11.87 4.30 13.62
CA VAL A 85 -11.41 3.37 12.59
C VAL A 85 -11.08 2.02 13.21
N GLU A 86 -10.36 1.96 14.32
CA GLU A 86 -10.05 0.71 15.04
C GLU A 86 -11.32 0.01 15.55
N ALA A 87 -12.27 0.77 16.09
CA ALA A 87 -13.54 0.21 16.58
C ALA A 87 -14.39 -0.38 15.44
N GLU A 88 -14.44 0.29 14.29
CA GLU A 88 -15.11 -0.24 13.09
C GLU A 88 -14.35 -1.43 12.50
N ALA A 89 -13.02 -1.36 12.39
CA ALA A 89 -12.18 -2.42 11.84
C ALA A 89 -12.32 -3.74 12.61
N ASN A 90 -12.40 -3.70 13.95
CA ASN A 90 -12.64 -4.88 14.80
C ASN A 90 -13.92 -5.66 14.45
N GLN A 91 -14.91 -5.02 13.82
CA GLN A 91 -16.16 -5.69 13.43
C GLN A 91 -16.02 -6.47 12.11
N TYR A 92 -15.01 -6.16 11.31
CA TYR A 92 -14.85 -6.71 9.96
C TYR A 92 -13.60 -7.57 9.79
N ILE A 93 -12.54 -7.28 10.55
CA ILE A 93 -11.30 -8.04 10.51
C ILE A 93 -11.44 -9.24 11.45
N PRO A 94 -11.39 -10.49 10.94
CA PRO A 94 -11.64 -11.69 11.75
C PRO A 94 -10.44 -12.09 12.64
N PHE A 95 -9.40 -11.27 12.68
CA PHE A 95 -8.16 -11.48 13.41
C PHE A 95 -7.97 -10.37 14.44
N SER A 96 -7.08 -10.59 15.41
CA SER A 96 -6.71 -9.52 16.33
C SER A 96 -6.07 -8.37 15.55
N LEU A 97 -6.40 -7.13 15.91
CA LEU A 97 -5.71 -5.95 15.37
C LEU A 97 -4.21 -5.96 15.70
N ASP A 98 -3.79 -6.63 16.78
CA ASP A 98 -2.37 -6.79 17.12
C ASP A 98 -1.59 -7.65 16.11
N GLU A 99 -2.29 -8.44 15.28
CA GLU A 99 -1.70 -9.36 14.29
C GLU A 99 -1.77 -8.80 12.86
N VAL A 100 -2.35 -7.61 12.68
CA VAL A 100 -2.51 -6.97 11.37
C VAL A 100 -1.98 -5.54 11.36
N SER A 101 -1.47 -5.11 10.22
CA SER A 101 -1.19 -3.70 9.99
C SER A 101 -2.46 -3.04 9.46
N LEU A 102 -2.96 -2.03 10.16
CA LEU A 102 -4.14 -1.26 9.76
C LEU A 102 -3.69 0.13 9.31
N ASP A 103 -4.13 0.54 8.13
CA ASP A 103 -4.01 1.91 7.64
C ASP A 103 -5.38 2.42 7.18
N PHE A 104 -5.54 3.74 7.14
CA PHE A 104 -6.77 4.33 6.65
C PHE A 104 -6.55 5.65 5.92
N CYS A 105 -7.49 5.95 5.03
CA CYS A 105 -7.47 7.18 4.26
C CYS A 105 -8.89 7.75 4.13
N VAL A 106 -9.05 9.02 4.49
CA VAL A 106 -10.31 9.75 4.28
C VAL A 106 -10.46 10.01 2.78
N ILE A 107 -11.49 9.41 2.17
CA ILE A 107 -11.79 9.61 0.75
C ILE A 107 -12.43 10.98 0.53
N GLY A 108 -13.35 11.36 1.41
CA GLY A 108 -14.07 12.63 1.35
C GLY A 108 -15.46 12.56 1.96
N PRO A 109 -16.32 13.58 1.74
CA PRO A 109 -17.69 13.60 2.23
C PRO A 109 -18.51 12.44 1.69
N SER A 110 -19.42 11.91 2.53
CA SER A 110 -20.35 10.87 2.10
C SER A 110 -21.21 11.34 0.91
N PRO A 111 -21.43 10.48 -0.09
CA PRO A 111 -22.44 10.75 -1.11
C PRO A 111 -23.88 10.53 -0.61
N THR A 112 -24.06 9.83 0.50
CA THR A 112 -25.38 9.37 0.99
C THR A 112 -25.78 9.93 2.35
N SER A 113 -24.82 10.40 3.16
CA SER A 113 -25.08 10.92 4.51
C SER A 113 -24.45 12.29 4.73
N VAL A 114 -25.29 13.32 4.86
CA VAL A 114 -24.83 14.68 5.13
C VAL A 114 -24.27 14.75 6.55
N GLY A 115 -22.98 15.11 6.67
CA GLY A 115 -22.29 15.21 7.96
C GLY A 115 -21.33 14.06 8.24
N ASP A 116 -21.25 13.06 7.37
CA ASP A 116 -20.29 11.95 7.47
C ASP A 116 -19.23 12.02 6.37
N VAL A 117 -18.10 11.37 6.61
CA VAL A 117 -17.01 11.15 5.65
C VAL A 117 -16.84 9.66 5.37
N GLU A 118 -16.55 9.34 4.11
CA GLU A 118 -16.16 7.99 3.70
C GLU A 118 -14.68 7.80 3.97
N VAL A 119 -14.35 6.72 4.69
CA VAL A 119 -12.98 6.34 5.04
C VAL A 119 -12.70 4.96 4.47
N LEU A 120 -11.57 4.83 3.77
CA LEU A 120 -11.04 3.55 3.32
C LEU A 120 -10.12 3.00 4.40
N ILE A 121 -10.38 1.78 4.86
CA ILE A 121 -9.46 1.02 5.70
C ILE A 121 -8.77 -0.06 4.86
N ALA A 122 -7.50 -0.34 5.11
CA ALA A 122 -6.70 -1.34 4.40
C ALA A 122 -5.64 -1.98 5.32
#